data_AF-A0A061RUJ9-F1
#
_entry.id   AF-A0A061RUJ9-F1
#
_cell.length_a   1.000
_cell.length_b   1.000
_cell.length_c   1.000
_cell.angle_alpha   90.00
_cell.angle_beta   90.00
_cell.angle_gamma   90.00
#
_symmetry.space_group_name_H-M   'P 1'
#
loop_
_entity.id
_entity.type
_entity.pdbx_description
1 polymer ?
#
loop_
_entity_poly.entity_id
_entity_poly.type
_entity_poly.pdbx_seq_one_letter_code
_entity_poly.pdbx_strand_id
1 'polypeptide(L)'
;GKEKVWLQVFRSLGSVGAIHVDSRRKRTLDCLDLSRLLEALGNEHCSARRSRVCDSIANEPLRRTSASVRLVTDERNASARVRVTNMGALSESRLTELLSSQAFKAAGFSRIVAIRPTGWTFRSDGGLPSGQQTLSARKDALAAVESVGGNVRELKGGKIKIVCLPYSEHSSVAELKEFVHELKPASVIPTVAKSRQHRSELVAALTV
;
A
#
# COMPACT_ATOMS: atom_id res chain seq x y z
N GLY A 1 2.77 -6.47 -4.92
CA GLY A 1 3.57 -5.88 -3.81
C GLY A 1 2.79 -4.89 -2.95
N LYS A 2 1.63 -4.34 -3.38
CA LYS A 2 0.70 -3.57 -2.54
C LYS A 2 0.27 -4.32 -1.28
N GLU A 3 0.42 -5.64 -1.28
CA GLU A 3 0.33 -6.52 -0.13
C GLU A 3 1.21 -6.08 1.05
N LYS A 4 2.41 -5.57 0.77
CA LYS A 4 3.32 -5.00 1.77
C LYS A 4 2.66 -3.87 2.56
N VAL A 5 1.83 -3.05 1.91
CA VAL A 5 1.18 -1.90 2.55
C VAL A 5 0.18 -2.36 3.60
N TRP A 6 -0.74 -3.27 3.26
CA TRP A 6 -1.75 -3.70 4.22
C TRP A 6 -1.18 -4.62 5.31
N LEU A 7 -0.10 -5.37 5.03
CA LEU A 7 0.66 -6.08 6.06
C LEU A 7 1.33 -5.13 7.06
N GLN A 8 1.98 -4.08 6.56
CA GLN A 8 2.64 -3.11 7.43
C GLN A 8 1.64 -2.35 8.29
N VAL A 9 0.47 -2.00 7.75
CA VAL A 9 -0.64 -1.42 8.51
C VAL A 9 -1.14 -2.39 9.58
N PHE A 10 -1.36 -3.66 9.23
CA PHE A 10 -1.80 -4.67 10.18
C PHE A 10 -0.81 -4.84 11.35
N ARG A 11 0.49 -4.91 11.05
CA ARG A 11 1.54 -4.97 12.07
C ARG A 11 1.58 -3.73 12.95
N SER A 12 1.47 -2.53 12.37
CA SER A 12 1.45 -1.28 13.13
C SER A 12 0.23 -1.15 14.05
N LEU A 13 -0.85 -1.89 13.77
CA LEU A 13 -2.03 -1.99 14.64
C LEU A 13 -1.89 -3.10 15.71
N GLY A 14 -0.69 -3.66 15.89
CA GLY A 14 -0.38 -4.69 16.89
C GLY A 14 -0.78 -6.10 16.46
N SER A 15 -0.99 -6.34 15.16
CA SER A 15 -1.41 -7.64 14.62
C SER A 15 -2.69 -8.19 15.26
N VAL A 16 -3.58 -7.30 15.72
CA VAL A 16 -4.82 -7.69 16.42
C VAL A 16 -5.90 -8.05 15.41
N GLY A 17 -6.34 -9.30 15.46
CA GLY A 17 -7.47 -9.81 14.67
C GLY A 17 -7.04 -10.35 13.30
N ALA A 18 -7.82 -10.04 12.26
CA ALA A 18 -7.57 -10.53 10.90
C ALA A 18 -7.63 -9.42 9.85
N ILE A 19 -7.07 -9.70 8.68
CA ILE A 19 -7.15 -8.85 7.50
C ILE A 19 -8.29 -9.36 6.65
N HIS A 20 -9.34 -8.55 6.51
CA HIS A 20 -10.46 -8.90 5.64
C HIS A 20 -10.11 -8.60 4.18
N VAL A 21 -10.26 -9.60 3.31
CA VAL A 21 -10.20 -9.49 1.85
C VAL A 21 -11.51 -10.04 1.27
N ASP A 22 -11.88 -9.67 0.04
CA ASP A 22 -13.03 -10.31 -0.60
C ASP A 22 -12.77 -11.81 -0.89
N SER A 23 -13.84 -12.61 -0.99
CA SER A 23 -13.71 -14.06 -1.18
C SER A 23 -12.97 -14.46 -2.44
N ARG A 24 -13.00 -13.65 -3.51
CA ARG A 24 -12.23 -13.93 -4.73
C ARG A 24 -10.74 -13.76 -4.46
N ARG A 25 -10.34 -12.67 -3.81
CA ARG A 25 -8.95 -12.43 -3.41
C ARG A 25 -8.46 -13.46 -2.41
N LYS A 26 -9.29 -13.86 -1.45
CA LYS A 26 -8.97 -14.94 -0.51
C LYS A 26 -8.64 -16.24 -1.25
N ARG A 27 -9.48 -16.65 -2.21
CA ARG A 27 -9.21 -17.82 -3.05
C ARG A 27 -7.89 -17.71 -3.80
N THR A 28 -7.58 -16.56 -4.39
CA THR A 28 -6.27 -16.36 -5.06
C THR A 28 -5.09 -16.51 -4.09
N LEU A 29 -5.19 -15.95 -2.88
CA LEU A 29 -4.14 -16.07 -1.87
C LEU A 29 -3.96 -17.53 -1.41
N ASP A 30 -5.08 -18.24 -1.22
CA ASP A 30 -5.06 -19.66 -0.85
C ASP A 30 -4.46 -20.54 -1.98
N CYS A 31 -4.80 -20.28 -3.24
CA CYS A 31 -4.26 -21.03 -4.40
C CYS A 31 -2.75 -20.84 -4.60
N LEU A 32 -2.21 -19.69 -4.23
CA LEU A 32 -0.78 -19.38 -4.37
C LEU A 32 0.03 -19.69 -3.09
N ASP A 33 -0.59 -20.36 -2.11
CA ASP A 33 -0.09 -20.57 -0.73
C ASP A 33 0.40 -19.27 -0.05
N LEU A 34 -0.07 -18.12 -0.54
CA LEU A 34 0.30 -16.81 -0.02
C LEU A 34 -0.33 -16.55 1.33
N SER A 35 -1.47 -17.14 1.65
CA SER A 35 -2.06 -17.05 3.00
C SER A 35 -1.06 -17.49 4.08
N ARG A 36 -0.28 -18.55 3.82
CA ARG A 36 0.77 -19.03 4.73
C ARG A 36 2.00 -18.12 4.73
N LEU A 37 2.42 -17.63 3.56
CA LEU A 37 3.51 -16.66 3.47
C LEU A 37 3.18 -15.38 4.28
N LEU A 38 1.94 -14.92 4.20
CA LEU A 38 1.45 -13.74 4.90
C LEU A 38 1.37 -13.97 6.41
N GLU A 39 1.02 -15.18 6.85
CA GLU A 39 1.10 -15.58 8.26
C GLU A 39 2.54 -15.58 8.77
N ALA A 40 3.46 -16.18 8.01
CA ALA A 40 4.89 -16.18 8.33
C ALA A 40 5.45 -14.75 8.43
N LEU A 41 5.17 -13.93 7.42
CA LEU A 41 5.54 -12.52 7.42
C LEU A 41 4.85 -11.79 8.59
N GLY A 42 3.58 -12.03 8.87
CA GLY A 42 2.85 -11.38 9.96
C GLY A 42 3.48 -11.61 11.34
N ASN A 43 4.09 -12.78 11.54
CA ASN A 43 4.70 -13.21 12.81
C ASN A 43 6.17 -12.81 12.97
N GLU A 44 6.87 -12.45 11.88
CA GLU A 44 8.23 -11.93 11.96
C GLU A 44 8.26 -10.50 12.50
N HIS A 45 8.67 -10.34 13.77
CA HIS A 45 9.15 -9.07 14.31
C HIS A 45 10.47 -8.67 13.64
N CYS A 46 10.41 -8.00 12.50
CA CYS A 46 11.61 -7.47 11.86
C CYS A 46 12.08 -6.19 12.57
N SER A 47 12.90 -6.34 13.61
CA SER A 47 13.94 -5.37 13.92
C SER A 47 14.99 -5.41 12.80
N ALA A 48 15.22 -4.25 12.17
CA ALA A 48 16.35 -3.89 11.32
C ALA A 48 16.93 -4.98 10.38
N ARG A 49 16.49 -4.96 9.10
CA ARG A 49 17.32 -5.00 7.86
C ARG A 49 16.50 -5.59 6.71
N ARG A 50 16.45 -4.84 5.60
CA ARG A 50 15.82 -5.17 4.30
C ARG A 50 16.32 -6.46 3.63
N SER A 51 17.19 -7.25 4.26
CA SER A 51 17.93 -8.34 3.61
C SER A 51 17.23 -9.70 3.63
N ARG A 52 16.36 -10.01 4.60
CA ARG A 52 15.86 -11.40 4.76
C ARG A 52 14.60 -11.73 3.95
N VAL A 53 13.90 -10.74 3.41
CA VAL A 53 12.62 -10.97 2.71
C VAL A 53 12.83 -11.60 1.33
N CYS A 54 13.99 -11.40 0.69
CA CYS A 54 14.30 -12.06 -0.58
C CYS A 54 14.73 -13.53 -0.38
N ASP A 55 15.41 -13.83 0.73
CA ASP A 55 15.88 -15.20 1.03
C ASP A 55 14.71 -16.13 1.37
N SER A 56 13.69 -15.67 2.10
CA SER A 56 12.53 -16.49 2.46
C SER A 56 11.56 -16.78 1.30
N ILE A 57 11.69 -16.08 0.16
CA ILE A 57 10.94 -16.39 -1.07
C ILE A 57 11.62 -17.52 -1.86
N ALA A 58 12.90 -17.79 -1.58
CA ALA A 58 13.70 -18.82 -2.23
C ALA A 58 14.20 -19.86 -1.21
N ASN A 59 13.42 -20.93 -1.03
CA ASN A 59 13.86 -22.21 -0.44
C ASN A 59 14.22 -22.27 1.06
N GLU A 60 13.26 -22.07 1.97
CA GLU A 60 13.34 -22.73 3.30
C GLU A 60 11.96 -23.26 3.74
N PRO A 61 11.86 -24.49 4.30
CA PRO A 61 10.60 -25.01 4.80
C PRO A 61 10.20 -24.26 6.07
N LEU A 62 9.17 -23.41 5.95
CA LEU A 62 8.57 -22.67 7.06
C LEU A 62 8.28 -23.61 8.25
N ARG A 63 9.04 -23.46 9.34
CA ARG A 63 8.89 -24.26 10.56
C ARG A 63 7.51 -24.02 11.19
N ARG A 64 6.81 -25.11 11.50
CA ARG A 64 5.55 -25.14 12.22
C ARG A 64 5.75 -24.55 13.62
N THR A 65 5.25 -23.35 13.88
CA THR A 65 5.00 -22.87 15.24
C THR A 65 3.49 -22.90 15.50
N SER A 66 3.13 -23.55 16.60
CA SER A 66 1.75 -23.89 16.98
C SER A 66 0.98 -22.65 17.44
N ALA A 67 0.18 -22.11 16.52
CA ALA A 67 -1.09 -21.39 16.69
C ALA A 67 -1.29 -20.53 15.44
N SER A 68 -1.62 -21.17 14.31
CA SER A 68 -1.86 -20.48 13.04
C SER A 68 -3.14 -19.63 13.14
N VAL A 69 -3.01 -18.42 13.68
CA VAL A 69 -4.05 -17.39 13.54
C VAL A 69 -4.16 -17.10 12.05
N ARG A 70 -5.28 -17.48 11.46
CA ARG A 70 -5.56 -17.24 10.05
C ARG A 70 -5.54 -15.73 9.80
N LEU A 71 -4.43 -15.24 9.24
CA LEU A 71 -4.16 -13.80 9.12
C LEU A 71 -5.16 -13.12 8.18
N VAL A 72 -5.74 -13.87 7.25
CA VAL A 72 -6.67 -13.37 6.22
C VAL A 72 -8.04 -14.05 6.37
N THR A 73 -9.11 -13.25 6.32
CA THR A 73 -10.51 -13.71 6.35
C THR A 73 -11.32 -13.06 5.24
N ASP A 74 -12.42 -13.68 4.82
CA ASP A 74 -13.46 -13.07 3.98
C ASP A 74 -14.76 -12.78 4.74
N GLU A 75 -14.75 -13.02 6.05
CA GLU A 75 -15.86 -12.66 6.94
C GLU A 75 -15.77 -11.20 7.38
N ARG A 76 -16.87 -10.45 7.21
CA ARG A 76 -16.98 -9.07 7.70
C ARG A 76 -17.38 -9.05 9.17
N ASN A 77 -16.45 -9.44 10.04
CA ASN A 77 -16.64 -9.43 11.49
C ASN A 77 -15.90 -8.26 12.17
N ALA A 78 -16.16 -8.07 13.47
CA ALA A 78 -15.56 -7.00 14.27
C ALA A 78 -14.06 -7.22 14.54
N SER A 79 -13.57 -8.46 14.41
CA SER A 79 -12.15 -8.78 14.53
C SER A 79 -11.33 -8.34 13.31
N ALA A 80 -11.95 -8.08 12.16
CA ALA A 80 -11.27 -7.59 10.98
C ALA A 80 -11.15 -6.05 10.93
N ARG A 81 -10.13 -5.53 11.63
CA ARG A 81 -9.84 -4.08 11.69
C ARG A 81 -9.21 -3.52 10.41
N VAL A 82 -8.52 -4.36 9.64
CA VAL A 82 -7.95 -3.99 8.34
C VAL A 82 -8.80 -4.60 7.23
N ARG A 83 -9.29 -3.77 6.31
CA ARG A 83 -10.12 -4.21 5.17
C ARG A 83 -9.46 -3.83 3.86
N VAL A 84 -9.08 -4.84 3.09
CA VAL A 84 -8.56 -4.68 1.73
C VAL A 84 -9.75 -4.65 0.78
N THR A 85 -9.78 -3.63 -0.08
CA THR A 85 -10.81 -3.44 -1.09
C THR A 85 -10.20 -2.94 -2.40
N ASN A 86 -11.01 -2.83 -3.45
CA ASN A 86 -10.60 -2.24 -4.71
C ASN A 86 -10.41 -0.72 -4.55
N MET A 87 -9.44 -0.15 -5.27
CA MET A 87 -9.18 1.30 -5.30
C MET A 87 -10.43 2.13 -5.60
N GLY A 88 -11.31 1.67 -6.50
CA GLY A 88 -12.56 2.37 -6.82
C GLY A 88 -13.54 2.46 -5.65
N ALA A 89 -13.47 1.54 -4.68
CA ALA A 89 -14.33 1.55 -3.49
C ALA A 89 -13.84 2.54 -2.41
N LEU A 90 -12.66 3.14 -2.59
CA LEU A 90 -12.13 4.13 -1.67
C LEU A 90 -12.67 5.54 -1.93
N SER A 91 -13.72 5.71 -2.76
CA SER A 91 -14.33 7.02 -3.05
C SER A 91 -15.06 7.62 -1.84
N GLU A 92 -15.23 8.96 -1.84
CA GLU A 92 -15.94 9.67 -0.77
C GLU A 92 -17.38 9.16 -0.55
N SER A 93 -18.11 8.89 -1.64
CA SER A 93 -19.47 8.37 -1.58
C SER A 93 -19.52 7.00 -0.89
N ARG A 94 -18.66 6.07 -1.31
CA ARG A 94 -18.60 4.70 -0.77
C ARG A 94 -18.12 4.64 0.66
N LEU A 95 -17.15 5.47 1.04
CA LEU A 95 -16.68 5.54 2.43
C LEU A 95 -17.74 6.17 3.35
N THR A 96 -18.50 7.15 2.86
CA THR A 96 -19.64 7.72 3.59
C THR A 96 -20.76 6.70 3.77
N GLU A 97 -21.08 5.94 2.71
CA GLU A 97 -22.04 4.83 2.76
C GLU A 97 -21.61 3.78 3.80
N LEU A 98 -20.32 3.38 3.78
CA LEU A 98 -19.76 2.43 4.72
C LEU A 98 -19.84 2.93 6.17
N LEU A 99 -19.48 4.19 6.44
CA LEU A 99 -19.54 4.80 7.78
C LEU A 99 -20.97 4.78 8.34
N SER A 100 -21.96 5.01 7.48
CA SER A 100 -23.38 5.05 7.86
C SER A 100 -24.01 3.66 7.98
N SER A 101 -23.40 2.62 7.39
CA SER A 101 -23.97 1.27 7.32
C SER A 101 -24.18 0.62 8.70
N GLN A 102 -25.27 -0.13 8.83
CA GLN A 102 -25.61 -0.80 10.07
C GLN A 102 -24.54 -1.82 10.49
N ALA A 103 -23.97 -2.54 9.52
CA ALA A 103 -22.89 -3.50 9.78
C ALA A 103 -21.63 -2.83 10.35
N PHE A 104 -21.28 -1.62 9.89
CA PHE A 104 -20.13 -0.88 10.41
C PHE A 104 -20.34 -0.42 11.85
N LYS A 105 -21.56 0.07 12.15
CA LYS A 105 -21.96 0.48 13.50
C LYS A 105 -22.07 -0.71 14.46
N ALA A 106 -22.66 -1.82 14.02
CA ALA A 106 -22.79 -3.06 14.79
C ALA A 106 -21.43 -3.66 15.15
N ALA A 107 -20.43 -3.48 14.30
CA ALA A 107 -19.05 -3.87 14.58
C ALA A 107 -18.30 -2.91 15.54
N GLY A 108 -18.97 -1.84 16.01
CA GLY A 108 -18.41 -0.90 16.99
C GLY A 108 -17.42 0.12 16.42
N PHE A 109 -17.30 0.23 15.09
CA PHE A 109 -16.40 1.19 14.47
C PHE A 109 -17.04 2.59 14.37
N SER A 110 -16.24 3.63 14.63
CA SER A 110 -16.70 5.03 14.59
C SER A 110 -15.94 5.91 13.59
N ARG A 111 -14.80 5.43 13.09
CA ARG A 111 -13.91 6.17 12.18
C ARG A 111 -13.33 5.26 11.11
N ILE A 112 -13.03 5.84 9.96
CA ILE A 112 -12.41 5.16 8.82
C ILE A 112 -11.11 5.86 8.46
N VAL A 113 -10.03 5.07 8.34
CA VAL A 113 -8.77 5.50 7.73
C VAL A 113 -8.60 4.69 6.45
N ALA A 114 -8.79 5.34 5.31
CA ALA A 114 -8.63 4.76 3.99
C ALA A 114 -7.23 5.08 3.44
N ILE A 115 -6.48 4.05 3.06
CA ILE A 115 -5.13 4.20 2.51
C ILE A 115 -5.19 3.89 1.01
N ARG A 116 -4.74 4.85 0.20
CA ARG A 116 -4.60 4.73 -1.25
C ARG A 116 -3.12 4.66 -1.60
N PRO A 117 -2.55 3.45 -1.80
CA PRO A 117 -1.21 3.32 -2.33
C PRO A 117 -1.24 3.63 -3.82
N THR A 118 -0.94 4.88 -4.17
CA THR A 118 -0.82 5.35 -5.55
C THR A 118 0.65 5.41 -5.94
N GLY A 119 0.97 5.14 -7.21
CA GLY A 119 2.33 5.38 -7.71
C GLY A 119 2.72 6.87 -7.63
N TRP A 120 3.90 7.20 -8.14
CA TRP A 120 4.30 8.60 -8.29
C TRP A 120 3.24 9.39 -9.05
N THR A 121 2.60 10.36 -8.40
CA THR A 121 1.87 11.40 -9.12
C THR A 121 2.90 12.41 -9.63
N PHE A 122 3.51 12.13 -10.78
CA PHE A 122 4.31 13.15 -11.49
C PHE A 122 3.37 14.26 -11.93
N ARG A 123 3.48 15.42 -11.30
CA ARG A 123 2.85 16.66 -11.76
C ARG A 123 3.95 17.64 -12.15
N SER A 124 3.83 18.21 -13.34
CA SER A 124 4.77 19.18 -13.93
C SER A 124 4.87 20.50 -13.14
N ASP A 125 4.03 20.72 -12.14
CA ASP A 125 3.95 21.95 -11.36
C ASP A 125 4.57 21.84 -9.95
N GLY A 126 5.13 20.69 -9.56
CA GLY A 126 5.61 20.48 -8.18
C GLY A 126 4.53 20.67 -7.11
N GLY A 127 3.26 20.72 -7.51
CA GLY A 127 2.13 21.03 -6.64
C GLY A 127 1.46 19.76 -6.11
N LEU A 128 1.25 19.71 -4.80
CA LEU A 128 0.28 18.82 -4.17
C LEU A 128 -1.10 18.98 -4.83
N PRO A 129 -1.98 17.94 -4.81
CA PRO A 129 -3.34 18.08 -5.30
C PRO A 129 -4.02 19.28 -4.68
N SER A 130 -4.46 20.22 -5.52
CA SER A 130 -5.43 21.26 -5.21
C SER A 130 -6.80 20.59 -4.96
N GLY A 131 -6.89 19.87 -3.85
CA GLY A 131 -8.10 19.31 -3.30
C GLY A 131 -8.16 19.74 -1.85
N GLN A 132 -8.75 20.91 -1.60
CA GLN A 132 -9.16 21.47 -0.31
C GLN A 132 -8.52 20.77 0.92
N GLN A 133 -7.38 21.30 1.37
CA GLN A 133 -6.89 21.05 2.72
C GLN A 133 -7.99 21.45 3.69
N THR A 134 -8.63 20.49 4.33
CA THR A 134 -9.60 20.75 5.41
C THR A 134 -9.01 20.11 6.67
N LEU A 135 -8.49 20.95 7.55
CA LEU A 135 -7.60 20.59 8.66
C LEU A 135 -8.40 20.15 9.91
N SER A 136 -8.15 18.93 10.39
CA SER A 136 -8.27 18.57 11.83
C SER A 136 -7.41 17.37 12.29
N ALA A 137 -6.42 16.92 11.50
CA ALA A 137 -5.44 15.91 11.95
C ALA A 137 -4.33 16.54 12.81
N ARG A 138 -3.75 15.78 13.76
CA ARG A 138 -2.53 16.18 14.49
C ARG A 138 -1.46 16.62 13.48
N LYS A 139 -0.93 17.83 13.64
CA LYS A 139 0.07 18.44 12.72
C LYS A 139 1.24 17.48 12.43
N ASP A 140 1.70 16.74 13.43
CA ASP A 140 2.85 15.83 13.31
C ASP A 140 2.59 14.65 12.36
N ALA A 141 1.37 14.10 12.38
CA ALA A 141 1.00 12.98 11.50
C ALA A 141 0.80 13.44 10.04
N LEU A 142 0.34 14.68 9.85
CA LEU A 142 0.24 15.29 8.53
C LEU A 142 1.63 15.59 7.96
N ALA A 143 2.52 16.16 8.77
CA ALA A 143 3.91 16.43 8.39
C ALA A 143 4.66 15.16 7.96
N ALA A 144 4.42 14.03 8.64
CA ALA A 144 5.01 12.75 8.25
C ALA A 144 4.48 12.19 6.91
N VAL A 145 3.24 12.51 6.54
CA VAL A 145 2.66 12.11 5.25
C VAL A 145 3.15 13.05 4.14
N GLU A 146 3.22 14.35 4.42
CA GLU A 146 3.71 15.36 3.48
C GLU A 146 5.21 15.19 3.20
N SER A 147 6.02 14.85 4.20
CA SER A 147 7.47 14.63 4.03
C SER A 147 7.81 13.48 3.09
N VAL A 148 6.90 12.51 2.95
CA VAL A 148 7.04 11.42 1.97
C VAL A 148 6.34 11.71 0.65
N GLY A 149 5.80 12.93 0.44
CA GLY A 149 5.09 13.32 -0.78
C GLY A 149 3.63 12.83 -0.85
N GLY A 150 3.06 12.40 0.28
CA GLY A 150 1.67 12.00 0.39
C GLY A 150 0.73 13.16 0.68
N ASN A 151 -0.57 12.86 0.68
CA ASN A 151 -1.61 13.82 1.02
C ASN A 151 -2.72 13.19 1.86
N VAL A 152 -3.35 13.98 2.73
CA VAL A 152 -4.47 13.54 3.58
C VAL A 152 -5.69 14.39 3.29
N ARG A 153 -6.83 13.74 3.04
CA ARG A 153 -8.14 14.37 2.91
C ARG A 153 -9.06 13.90 4.02
N GLU A 154 -9.69 14.83 4.72
CA GLU A 154 -10.68 14.53 5.77
C GLU A 154 -12.10 14.80 5.29
N LEU A 155 -13.04 13.95 5.69
CA LEU A 155 -14.47 14.07 5.37
C LEU A 155 -15.30 13.84 6.64
N LYS A 156 -16.55 14.33 6.62
CA LYS A 156 -17.54 14.11 7.69
C LYS A 156 -17.02 14.52 9.08
N GLY A 157 -16.37 15.68 9.17
CA GLY A 157 -15.81 16.21 10.42
C GLY A 157 -14.69 15.32 11.00
N GLY A 158 -13.82 14.78 10.14
CA GLY A 158 -12.68 13.95 10.53
C GLY A 158 -12.99 12.48 10.84
N LYS A 159 -14.26 12.06 10.71
CA LYS A 159 -14.64 10.63 10.87
C LYS A 159 -14.10 9.74 9.76
N ILE A 160 -13.82 10.31 8.58
CA ILE A 160 -13.20 9.61 7.47
C ILE A 160 -11.91 10.36 7.11
N LYS A 161 -10.79 9.65 7.08
CA LYS A 161 -9.50 10.16 6.59
C LYS A 161 -9.04 9.33 5.42
N ILE A 162 -8.70 9.97 4.31
CA ILE A 162 -8.16 9.32 3.13
C ILE A 162 -6.70 9.74 2.99
N VAL A 163 -5.79 8.80 3.10
CA VAL A 163 -4.34 9.00 2.99
C VAL A 163 -3.90 8.48 1.63
N CYS A 164 -3.44 9.37 0.76
CA CYS A 164 -2.79 9.03 -0.49
C CYS A 164 -1.29 8.85 -0.21
N LEU A 165 -0.81 7.62 -0.32
CA LEU A 165 0.59 7.27 -0.08
C LEU A 165 1.29 7.06 -1.43
N PRO A 166 2.41 7.76 -1.70
CA PRO A 166 3.24 7.50 -2.86
C PRO A 166 4.00 6.19 -2.65
N TYR A 167 3.40 5.11 -3.14
CA TYR A 167 3.96 3.76 -3.12
C TYR A 167 4.13 3.27 -4.56
N SER A 168 5.38 3.11 -4.97
CA SER A 168 5.74 2.60 -6.29
C SER A 168 6.38 1.22 -6.18
N GLU A 169 5.97 0.30 -7.06
CA GLU A 169 6.69 -0.96 -7.32
C GLU A 169 7.66 -0.82 -8.51
N HIS A 170 7.72 0.36 -9.11
CA HIS A 170 8.63 0.71 -10.19
C HIS A 170 9.75 1.61 -9.66
N SER A 171 10.94 1.44 -10.23
CA SER A 171 12.09 2.30 -9.98
C SER A 171 11.76 3.76 -10.28
N SER A 172 12.23 4.65 -9.41
CA SER A 172 12.32 6.08 -9.68
C SER A 172 13.34 6.36 -10.79
N VAL A 173 13.27 7.56 -11.36
CA VAL A 173 14.24 7.99 -12.39
C VAL A 173 15.67 7.98 -11.83
N ALA A 174 15.87 8.38 -10.58
CA ALA A 174 17.19 8.38 -9.94
C ALA A 174 17.74 6.95 -9.79
N GLU A 175 16.93 6.01 -9.29
CA GLU A 175 17.32 4.60 -9.18
C GLU A 175 17.62 4.00 -10.56
N LEU A 176 16.85 4.36 -11.58
CA LEU A 176 17.07 3.87 -12.93
C LEU A 176 18.35 4.44 -13.57
N LYS A 177 18.67 5.72 -13.32
CA LYS A 177 19.93 6.34 -13.74
C LYS A 177 21.13 5.66 -13.08
N GLU A 178 21.07 5.46 -11.77
CA GLU A 178 22.12 4.75 -11.03
C GLU A 178 22.32 3.34 -11.58
N PHE A 179 21.23 2.60 -11.82
CA PHE A 179 21.29 1.27 -12.42
C PHE A 179 21.92 1.27 -13.82
N VAL A 180 21.55 2.22 -14.70
CA VAL A 180 22.12 2.33 -16.06
C VAL A 180 23.59 2.75 -16.00
N HIS A 181 23.95 3.67 -15.10
CA HIS A 181 25.33 4.10 -14.87
C HIS A 181 26.22 2.95 -14.41
N GLU A 182 25.72 2.08 -13.52
CA GLU A 182 26.45 0.91 -13.06
C GLU A 182 26.55 -0.17 -14.15
N LEU A 183 25.46 -0.47 -14.85
CA LEU A 183 25.42 -1.55 -15.84
C LEU A 183 26.16 -1.20 -17.15
N LYS A 184 26.25 0.09 -17.50
CA LYS A 184 26.89 0.62 -18.73
C LYS A 184 26.48 -0.14 -20.00
N PRO A 185 25.17 -0.28 -20.29
CA PRO A 185 24.71 -1.03 -21.45
C PRO A 185 25.08 -0.31 -22.75
N ALA A 186 25.31 -1.08 -23.83
CA ALA A 186 25.58 -0.52 -25.15
C ALA A 186 24.40 0.28 -25.74
N SER A 187 23.17 -0.05 -25.34
CA SER A 187 21.98 0.71 -25.70
C SER A 187 20.85 0.51 -24.68
N VAL A 188 19.99 1.52 -24.57
CA VAL A 188 18.78 1.48 -23.73
C VAL A 188 17.55 1.53 -24.63
N ILE A 189 16.68 0.51 -24.50
CA ILE A 189 15.44 0.39 -25.28
C ILE A 189 14.24 0.47 -24.32
N PRO A 190 13.55 1.62 -24.21
CA PRO A 190 12.39 1.75 -23.33
C PRO A 190 11.21 0.92 -23.83
N THR A 191 10.63 0.12 -22.93
CA THR A 191 9.43 -0.70 -23.20
C THR A 191 8.14 -0.03 -22.75
N VAL A 192 8.23 1.02 -21.91
CA VAL A 192 7.10 1.78 -21.39
C VAL A 192 7.30 3.26 -21.74
N ALA A 193 6.70 3.70 -22.85
CA ALA A 193 6.72 5.10 -23.29
C ALA A 193 5.34 5.49 -23.85
N LYS A 194 4.98 6.76 -23.67
CA LYS A 194 3.68 7.30 -24.11
C LYS A 194 3.68 7.71 -25.58
N SER A 195 4.85 8.07 -26.11
CA SER A 195 5.05 8.53 -27.48
C SER A 195 6.50 8.30 -27.90
N ARG A 196 6.80 8.47 -29.19
CA ARG A 196 8.19 8.43 -29.69
C ARG A 196 9.06 9.52 -29.07
N GLN A 197 8.50 10.72 -28.91
CA GLN A 197 9.21 11.83 -28.29
C GLN A 197 9.56 11.52 -26.82
N HIS A 198 8.60 11.03 -26.04
CA HIS A 198 8.84 10.64 -24.65
C HIS A 198 9.88 9.51 -24.55
N ARG A 199 9.91 8.58 -25.52
CA ARG A 199 10.96 7.56 -25.59
C ARG A 199 12.35 8.18 -25.77
N SER A 200 12.51 9.14 -26.66
CA SER A 200 13.78 9.83 -26.88
C SER A 200 14.22 10.60 -25.63
N GLU A 201 13.29 11.30 -24.97
CA GLU A 201 13.54 12.02 -23.72
C GLU A 201 13.98 11.09 -22.59
N LEU A 202 13.34 9.92 -22.45
CA LEU A 202 13.72 8.91 -21.45
C LEU A 202 15.13 8.37 -21.69
N VAL A 203 15.47 8.02 -22.93
CA VAL A 203 16.83 7.54 -23.23
C VAL A 203 17.85 8.62 -22.92
N ALA A 204 17.62 9.85 -23.38
CA ALA A 204 18.50 10.98 -23.11
C ALA A 204 18.66 11.24 -21.60
N ALA A 205 17.59 11.11 -20.81
CA ALA A 205 17.65 11.31 -19.37
C ALA A 205 18.47 10.23 -18.64
N LEU A 206 18.55 9.01 -19.18
CA LEU A 206 19.21 7.87 -18.54
C LEU A 206 20.66 7.66 -18.96
N THR A 207 21.08 8.24 -20.08
CA THR A 207 22.44 8.05 -20.65
C THR A 207 23.37 9.26 -20.43
N VAL A 208 22.96 10.23 -19.61
CA VAL A 208 23.78 11.35 -19.13
C VAL A 208 24.28 11.02 -17.74
#